data_AF-B4PE17-F1
#
_entry.id   AF-B4PE17-F1
#
_cell.length_a   1.000
_cell.length_b   1.000
_cell.length_c   1.000
_cell.angle_alpha   90.00
_cell.angle_beta   90.00
_cell.angle_gamma   90.00
#
_symmetry.space_group_name_H-M   'P 1'
#
loop_
_entity.id
_entity.type
_entity.pdbx_description
1 polymer ?
#
loop_
_entity_poly.entity_id
_entity_poly.type
_entity_poly.pdbx_seq_one_letter_code
_entity_poly.pdbx_strand_id
1 'polypeptide(L)'
;MFNPKIQDIGYFVLLTSLHLGSNLQPVIEANANFKSVYPSVDRNLTLQLGYKYNHWMLVKAIMYSLLTMIGVWYCRHLQFIKTGVSVERKGILKTKATAAEQVRNNWISKQTKEGPFPGNVLLLFSLPWILTFVASGLINYIRFYMVIQHFCISNWRAIQLYGELQWLFWHRSASVALIPYWSQIFNGGVSLEKASHLPGNFISIETHLLD
;
A
#
# COMPACT_ATOMS: atom_id res chain seq x y z
N MET A 1 25.80 5.46 -11.11
CA MET A 1 24.57 5.51 -11.94
C MET A 1 23.57 4.51 -11.36
N PHE A 2 22.36 4.94 -11.01
CA PHE A 2 21.31 4.08 -10.46
C PHE A 2 20.70 3.27 -11.60
N ASN A 3 21.01 1.96 -11.69
CA ASN A 3 20.32 1.06 -12.60
C ASN A 3 19.24 0.32 -11.82
N PRO A 4 17.97 0.76 -11.87
CA PRO A 4 16.89 0.08 -11.16
C PRO A 4 16.74 -1.34 -11.69
N LYS A 5 16.83 -2.33 -10.80
CA LYS A 5 16.52 -3.71 -11.16
C LYS A 5 15.01 -3.92 -11.09
N ILE A 6 14.48 -4.92 -11.81
CA ILE A 6 13.04 -5.29 -11.76
C ILE A 6 12.58 -5.53 -10.30
N GLN A 7 13.46 -6.09 -9.46
CA GLN A 7 13.20 -6.28 -8.04
C GLN A 7 12.94 -4.96 -7.30
N ASP A 8 13.69 -3.90 -7.61
CA ASP A 8 13.53 -2.58 -6.99
C ASP A 8 12.16 -1.97 -7.33
N ILE A 9 11.66 -2.20 -8.54
CA ILE A 9 10.32 -1.80 -8.96
C ILE A 9 9.27 -2.58 -8.16
N GLY A 10 9.44 -3.90 -8.00
CA GLY A 10 8.54 -4.72 -7.19
C GLY A 10 8.45 -4.26 -5.75
N TYR A 11 9.59 -3.95 -5.11
CA TYR A 11 9.62 -3.43 -3.73
C TYR A 11 8.99 -2.05 -3.62
N PHE A 12 9.20 -1.17 -4.60
CA PHE A 12 8.56 0.13 -4.63
C PHE A 12 7.03 0.01 -4.69
N VAL A 13 6.50 -0.85 -5.55
CA VAL A 13 5.04 -1.10 -5.67
C VAL A 13 4.49 -1.70 -4.37
N LEU A 14 5.20 -2.66 -3.78
CA LEU A 14 4.78 -3.31 -2.53
C LEU A 14 4.77 -2.31 -1.37
N LEU A 15 5.83 -1.51 -1.21
CA LEU A 15 5.89 -0.45 -0.19
C LEU A 15 4.78 0.57 -0.41
N THR A 16 4.58 1.04 -1.64
CA THR A 16 3.54 2.03 -1.94
C THR A 16 2.16 1.48 -1.58
N SER A 17 1.91 0.21 -1.91
CA SER A 17 0.67 -0.47 -1.54
C SER A 17 0.51 -0.55 -0.02
N LEU A 18 1.54 -0.96 0.74
CA LEU A 18 1.47 -1.00 2.21
C LEU A 18 1.13 0.37 2.83
N HIS A 19 1.81 1.43 2.41
CA HIS A 19 1.56 2.78 2.90
C HIS A 19 0.16 3.30 2.53
N LEU A 20 -0.32 2.94 1.36
CA LEU A 20 -1.64 3.34 0.91
C LEU A 20 -2.72 2.59 1.71
N GLY A 21 -2.57 1.28 1.86
CA GLY A 21 -3.49 0.42 2.60
C GLY A 21 -3.57 0.74 4.09
N SER A 22 -2.47 1.21 4.71
CA SER A 22 -2.48 1.61 6.13
C SER A 22 -3.37 2.84 6.38
N ASN A 23 -3.68 3.60 5.34
CA ASN A 23 -4.49 4.82 5.43
C ASN A 23 -5.97 4.57 5.10
N LEU A 24 -6.38 3.36 4.73
CA LEU A 24 -7.79 3.03 4.54
C LEU A 24 -8.56 3.35 5.82
N GLN A 25 -9.60 4.17 5.73
CA GLN A 25 -10.48 4.49 6.85
C GLN A 25 -11.92 4.22 6.44
N PRO A 26 -12.55 3.13 6.93
CA PRO A 26 -13.94 2.83 6.63
C PRO A 26 -14.87 3.89 7.24
N VAL A 27 -15.94 4.20 6.52
CA VAL A 27 -17.01 5.13 6.93
C VAL A 27 -18.33 4.41 6.74
N ILE A 28 -19.21 4.50 7.74
CA ILE A 28 -20.55 3.91 7.69
C ILE A 28 -21.53 5.03 7.96
N GLU A 29 -22.42 5.30 7.01
CA GLU A 29 -23.49 6.28 7.12
C GLU A 29 -24.82 5.54 7.15
N ALA A 30 -25.63 5.78 8.20
CA ALA A 30 -26.94 5.18 8.35
C ALA A 30 -28.02 6.22 8.04
N ASN A 31 -28.76 5.99 6.96
CA ASN A 31 -29.82 6.87 6.48
C ASN A 31 -31.17 6.21 6.71
N ALA A 32 -31.90 6.69 7.72
CA ALA A 32 -33.27 6.26 8.01
C ALA A 32 -34.26 7.12 7.22
N ASN A 33 -35.14 6.49 6.46
CA ASN A 33 -36.25 7.13 5.75
C ASN A 33 -37.57 6.68 6.36
N PHE A 34 -38.37 7.64 6.81
CA PHE A 34 -39.69 7.43 7.38
C PHE A 34 -40.72 8.13 6.49
N LYS A 35 -41.55 7.35 5.79
CA LYS A 35 -42.70 7.85 5.03
C LYS A 35 -43.98 7.35 5.68
N SER A 36 -44.81 8.24 6.17
CA SER A 36 -46.15 7.89 6.66
C SER A 36 -47.19 8.16 5.58
N VAL A 37 -47.93 7.12 5.18
CA VAL A 37 -49.12 7.23 4.33
C VAL A 37 -50.21 6.41 5.00
N TYR A 38 -51.12 7.08 5.72
CA TYR A 38 -52.16 6.40 6.50
C TYR A 38 -52.94 5.37 5.65
N PRO A 39 -53.11 4.12 6.12
CA PRO A 39 -52.77 3.60 7.45
C PRO A 39 -51.36 2.99 7.60
N SER A 40 -50.51 3.02 6.58
CA SER A 40 -49.16 2.42 6.61
C SER A 40 -48.05 3.43 6.95
N VAL A 41 -47.01 2.94 7.61
CA VAL A 41 -45.75 3.68 7.82
C VAL A 41 -44.65 2.87 7.17
N ASP A 42 -44.13 3.36 6.05
CA ASP A 42 -42.97 2.78 5.39
C ASP A 42 -41.71 3.25 6.12
N ARG A 43 -41.00 2.30 6.73
CA ARG A 43 -39.69 2.51 7.37
C ARG A 43 -38.63 1.81 6.53
N ASN A 44 -37.65 2.55 6.02
CA ASN A 44 -36.47 1.96 5.36
C ASN A 44 -35.20 2.50 6.03
N LEU A 45 -34.29 1.61 6.42
CA LEU A 45 -32.96 1.98 6.90
C LEU A 45 -31.94 1.56 5.86
N THR A 46 -31.26 2.54 5.27
CA THR A 46 -30.21 2.30 4.28
C THR A 46 -28.85 2.58 4.91
N LEU A 47 -27.96 1.59 4.88
CA LEU A 47 -26.58 1.71 5.30
C LEU A 47 -25.71 1.97 4.07
N GLN A 48 -24.93 3.03 4.09
CA GLN A 48 -23.91 3.33 3.09
C GLN A 48 -22.54 3.08 3.69
N LEU A 49 -21.83 2.08 3.17
CA LEU A 49 -20.48 1.74 3.60
C LEU A 49 -19.48 2.30 2.59
N GLY A 50 -18.74 3.31 2.99
CA GLY A 50 -17.71 3.96 2.17
C GLY A 50 -16.35 3.98 2.86
N TYR A 51 -15.44 4.76 2.30
CA TYR A 51 -14.12 5.00 2.86
C TYR A 51 -13.73 6.45 2.66
N LYS A 52 -12.94 6.98 3.59
CA LYS A 52 -12.36 8.31 3.42
C LYS A 52 -11.16 8.23 2.49
N TYR A 53 -11.26 8.89 1.34
CA TYR A 53 -10.18 9.01 0.38
C TYR A 53 -9.68 10.44 0.28
N ASN A 54 -8.38 10.60 0.14
CA ASN A 54 -7.72 11.86 -0.17
C ASN A 54 -6.60 11.57 -1.17
N HIS A 55 -6.57 12.31 -2.28
CA HIS A 55 -5.55 12.19 -3.32
C HIS A 55 -4.11 12.32 -2.77
N TRP A 56 -3.91 13.12 -1.71
CA TRP A 56 -2.62 13.23 -1.03
C TRP A 56 -2.14 11.92 -0.39
N MET A 57 -3.02 10.94 -0.13
CA MET A 57 -2.62 9.64 0.42
C MET A 57 -1.71 8.89 -0.57
N LEU A 58 -2.04 8.91 -1.86
CA LEU A 58 -1.23 8.27 -2.90
C LEU A 58 0.11 8.98 -3.07
N VAL A 59 0.10 10.32 -3.10
CA VAL A 59 1.32 11.14 -3.23
C VAL A 59 2.26 10.88 -2.05
N LYS A 60 1.74 10.90 -0.82
CA LYS A 60 2.53 10.59 0.39
C LYS A 60 3.08 9.17 0.35
N ALA A 61 2.28 8.18 -0.06
CA ALA A 61 2.73 6.79 -0.17
C ALA A 61 3.88 6.63 -1.18
N ILE A 62 3.80 7.31 -2.33
CA ILE A 62 4.87 7.35 -3.33
C ILE A 62 6.12 8.00 -2.74
N MET A 63 5.99 9.17 -2.08
CA MET A 63 7.11 9.87 -1.47
C MET A 63 7.83 9.04 -0.41
N TYR A 64 7.11 8.41 0.51
CA TYR A 64 7.70 7.57 1.56
C TYR A 64 8.37 6.32 0.96
N SER A 65 7.77 5.74 -0.08
CA SER A 65 8.35 4.59 -0.78
C SER A 65 9.64 4.99 -1.52
N LEU A 66 9.67 6.14 -2.19
CA LEU A 66 10.89 6.67 -2.82
C LEU A 66 11.98 6.95 -1.79
N LEU A 67 11.64 7.56 -0.65
CA LEU A 67 12.60 7.84 0.42
C LEU A 67 13.23 6.54 0.96
N THR A 68 12.42 5.50 1.13
CA THR A 68 12.88 4.16 1.53
C THR A 68 13.82 3.55 0.49
N MET A 69 13.46 3.65 -0.80
CA MET A 69 14.29 3.15 -1.90
C MET A 69 15.64 3.88 -2.00
N ILE A 70 15.66 5.21 -1.81
CA ILE A 70 16.89 6.00 -1.77
C ILE A 70 17.75 5.59 -0.58
N GLY A 71 17.15 5.39 0.61
CA GLY A 71 17.86 4.90 1.79
C GLY A 71 18.50 3.54 1.57
N VAL A 72 17.75 2.58 1.02
CA VAL A 72 18.25 1.25 0.68
C VAL A 72 19.36 1.32 -0.35
N TRP A 73 19.21 2.15 -1.38
CA TRP A 73 20.25 2.37 -2.38
C TRP A 73 21.53 2.94 -1.76
N TYR A 74 21.41 3.93 -0.88
CA TYR A 74 22.54 4.53 -0.18
C TYR A 74 23.27 3.48 0.68
N CYS A 75 22.53 2.62 1.38
CA CYS A 75 23.11 1.50 2.12
C CYS A 75 23.87 0.53 1.20
N ARG A 76 23.33 0.20 0.01
CA ARG A 76 24.04 -0.64 -0.98
C ARG A 76 25.32 0.02 -1.45
N HIS A 77 25.28 1.32 -1.74
CA HIS A 77 26.45 2.08 -2.18
C HIS A 77 27.57 2.04 -1.13
N LEU A 78 27.24 2.26 0.15
CA LEU A 78 28.20 2.16 1.26
C LEU A 78 28.80 0.75 1.41
N GLN A 79 27.97 -0.30 1.30
CA GLN A 79 28.44 -1.69 1.36
C GLN A 79 29.39 -2.02 0.21
N PHE A 80 29.11 -1.54 -1.00
CA PHE A 80 29.96 -1.75 -2.16
C PHE A 80 31.35 -1.11 -2.00
N ILE A 81 31.40 0.13 -1.49
CA ILE A 81 32.67 0.81 -1.18
C ILE A 81 33.47 0.02 -0.14
N LYS A 82 32.82 -0.41 0.95
CA LYS A 82 33.48 -1.16 2.03
C LYS A 82 34.04 -2.50 1.56
N THR A 83 33.31 -3.22 0.71
CA THR A 83 33.77 -4.48 0.13
C THR A 83 34.91 -4.26 -0.86
N GLY A 84 34.89 -3.19 -1.66
CA GLY A 84 35.99 -2.80 -2.55
C GLY A 84 37.29 -2.57 -1.79
N VAL A 85 37.25 -1.77 -0.72
CA VAL A 85 38.41 -1.50 0.15
C VAL A 85 38.91 -2.77 0.85
N SER A 86 38.00 -3.66 1.28
CA SER A 86 38.38 -4.93 1.89
C SER A 86 39.03 -5.91 0.91
N VAL A 87 38.60 -5.93 -0.35
CA VAL A 87 39.17 -6.79 -1.40
C VAL A 87 40.55 -6.27 -1.81
N GLU A 88 40.71 -4.96 -1.95
CA GLU A 88 42.00 -4.31 -2.22
C GLU A 88 43.03 -4.60 -1.11
N ARG A 89 42.62 -4.49 0.16
CA ARG A 89 43.48 -4.82 1.32
C ARG A 89 43.83 -6.31 1.41
N LYS A 90 42.94 -7.21 0.95
CA LYS A 90 43.24 -8.66 0.82
C LYS A 90 44.10 -9.00 -0.40
N GLY A 91 44.05 -8.19 -1.45
CA GLY A 91 44.85 -8.37 -2.66
C GLY A 91 46.35 -8.15 -2.44
N ILE A 92 46.70 -7.22 -1.55
CA ILE A 92 48.10 -6.92 -1.16
C ILE A 92 48.75 -8.09 -0.40
N LEU A 93 47.95 -8.98 0.20
CA LEU A 93 48.43 -10.07 1.07
C LEU A 93 48.42 -11.46 0.43
N LYS A 94 47.97 -11.62 -0.82
CA LYS A 94 47.91 -12.94 -1.49
C LYS A 94 49.15 -13.21 -2.34
N THR A 95 50.05 -14.01 -1.79
CA THR A 95 51.06 -14.78 -2.51
C THR A 95 50.41 -15.66 -3.60
N LYS A 96 51.05 -15.68 -4.79
CA LYS A 96 50.70 -16.38 -6.05
C LYS A 96 49.52 -17.37 -5.97
N ALA A 97 48.33 -16.91 -6.37
CA ALA A 97 47.17 -17.76 -6.60
C ALA A 97 47.33 -18.58 -7.90
N THR A 98 46.87 -19.82 -7.89
CA THR A 98 46.92 -20.71 -9.07
C THR A 98 45.88 -20.31 -10.13
N ALA A 99 46.10 -20.68 -11.41
CA ALA A 99 45.21 -20.33 -12.52
C ALA A 99 43.76 -20.81 -12.30
N ALA A 100 43.57 -21.96 -11.67
CA ALA A 100 42.25 -22.49 -11.32
C ALA A 100 41.55 -21.64 -10.23
N GLU A 101 42.29 -21.15 -9.24
CA GLU A 101 41.76 -20.23 -8.24
C GLU A 101 41.44 -18.86 -8.85
N GLN A 102 42.22 -18.38 -9.82
CA GLN A 102 41.88 -17.16 -10.55
C GLN A 102 40.57 -17.31 -11.31
N VAL A 103 40.37 -18.40 -12.06
CA VAL A 103 39.12 -18.65 -12.80
C VAL A 103 37.93 -18.78 -11.85
N ARG A 104 38.08 -19.52 -10.75
CA ARG A 104 37.05 -19.65 -9.71
C ARG A 104 36.73 -18.29 -9.06
N ASN A 105 37.74 -17.51 -8.70
CA ASN A 105 37.55 -16.18 -8.12
C ASN A 105 36.96 -15.20 -9.13
N ASN A 106 37.24 -15.33 -10.43
CA ASN A 106 36.63 -14.52 -11.48
C ASN A 106 35.17 -14.90 -11.72
N TRP A 107 34.83 -16.19 -11.63
CA TRP A 107 33.46 -16.67 -11.74
C TRP A 107 32.61 -16.25 -10.54
N ILE A 108 33.16 -16.42 -9.33
CA ILE A 108 32.55 -15.94 -8.09
C ILE A 108 32.42 -14.41 -8.13
N SER A 109 33.46 -13.67 -8.51
CA SER A 109 33.38 -12.20 -8.60
C SER A 109 32.37 -11.74 -9.66
N LYS A 110 32.19 -12.49 -10.77
CA LYS A 110 31.12 -12.24 -11.75
C LYS A 110 29.73 -12.41 -11.13
N GLN A 111 29.52 -13.44 -10.30
CA GLN A 111 28.27 -13.60 -9.54
C GLN A 111 28.14 -12.56 -8.41
N THR A 112 29.24 -12.11 -7.80
CA THR A 112 29.22 -11.17 -6.66
C THR A 112 29.18 -9.70 -7.08
N LYS A 113 29.49 -9.37 -8.34
CA LYS A 113 29.26 -8.03 -8.93
C LYS A 113 27.78 -7.65 -8.90
N GLU A 114 26.89 -8.64 -8.76
CA GLU A 114 25.46 -8.46 -8.55
C GLU A 114 25.04 -8.55 -7.07
N GLY A 115 25.95 -8.16 -6.16
CA GLY A 115 25.86 -8.29 -4.70
C GLY A 115 24.44 -8.47 -4.15
N PRO A 116 24.21 -9.51 -3.32
CA PRO A 116 22.87 -9.94 -2.91
C PRO A 116 22.10 -8.74 -2.37
N PHE A 117 20.88 -8.55 -2.88
CA PHE A 117 19.96 -7.54 -2.38
C PHE A 117 19.91 -7.66 -0.86
N PRO A 118 20.20 -6.59 -0.08
CA PRO A 118 20.25 -6.68 1.36
C PRO A 118 18.82 -6.76 1.91
N GLY A 119 18.18 -7.90 1.73
CA GLY A 119 16.79 -8.17 2.13
C GLY A 119 16.57 -7.91 3.62
N ASN A 120 17.58 -8.20 4.44
CA ASN A 120 17.55 -7.93 5.89
C ASN A 120 17.49 -6.42 6.20
N VAL A 121 18.17 -5.59 5.41
CA VAL A 121 18.15 -4.12 5.59
C VAL A 121 16.82 -3.56 5.12
N LEU A 122 16.32 -4.01 3.96
CA LEU A 122 14.98 -3.65 3.49
C LEU A 122 13.90 -4.05 4.51
N LEU A 123 13.97 -5.28 5.03
CA LEU A 123 13.05 -5.77 6.05
C LEU A 123 13.04 -4.85 7.26
N LEU A 124 14.22 -4.49 7.79
CA LEU A 124 14.34 -3.59 8.93
C LEU A 124 13.69 -2.21 8.67
N PHE A 125 13.87 -1.65 7.47
CA PHE A 125 13.23 -0.38 7.09
C PHE A 125 11.73 -0.53 6.84
N SER A 126 11.28 -1.67 6.32
CA SER A 126 9.86 -1.94 6.03
C SER A 126 9.06 -2.36 7.25
N LEU A 127 9.71 -2.86 8.31
CA LEU A 127 9.07 -3.45 9.48
C LEU A 127 8.13 -2.48 10.23
N PRO A 128 8.50 -1.21 10.48
CA PRO A 128 7.57 -0.24 11.06
C PRO A 128 6.32 -0.03 10.20
N TRP A 129 6.47 -0.07 8.87
CA TRP A 129 5.37 0.13 7.93
C TRP A 129 4.46 -1.09 7.85
N ILE A 130 5.03 -2.29 7.85
CA ILE A 130 4.26 -3.54 7.93
C ILE A 130 3.48 -3.59 9.24
N LEU A 131 4.13 -3.27 10.36
CA LEU A 131 3.45 -3.23 11.66
C LEU A 131 2.32 -2.21 11.67
N THR A 132 2.55 -1.01 11.14
CA THR A 132 1.53 0.03 11.01
C THR A 132 0.37 -0.46 10.14
N PHE A 133 0.66 -1.07 8.99
CA PHE A 133 -0.36 -1.62 8.10
C PHE A 133 -1.23 -2.67 8.79
N VAL A 134 -0.61 -3.63 9.49
CA VAL A 134 -1.33 -4.68 10.22
C VAL A 134 -2.16 -4.10 11.36
N ALA A 135 -1.57 -3.22 12.18
CA ALA A 135 -2.26 -2.61 13.31
C ALA A 135 -3.43 -1.72 12.86
N SER A 136 -3.22 -0.87 11.86
CA SER A 136 -4.27 -0.03 11.28
C SER A 136 -5.37 -0.88 10.64
N GLY A 137 -5.00 -1.90 9.86
CA GLY A 137 -5.97 -2.84 9.27
C GLY A 137 -6.84 -3.52 10.33
N LEU A 138 -6.22 -4.01 11.40
CA LEU A 138 -6.93 -4.64 12.52
C LEU A 138 -7.85 -3.65 13.25
N ILE A 139 -7.37 -2.45 13.58
CA ILE A 139 -8.16 -1.42 14.26
C ILE A 139 -9.36 -1.00 13.39
N ASN A 140 -9.14 -0.80 12.08
CA ASN A 140 -10.18 -0.41 11.15
C ASN A 140 -11.22 -1.51 10.96
N TYR A 141 -10.79 -2.77 10.88
CA TYR A 141 -11.69 -3.91 10.86
C TYR A 141 -12.52 -4.01 12.13
N ILE A 142 -11.90 -3.90 13.32
CA ILE A 142 -12.62 -3.97 14.59
C ILE A 142 -13.66 -2.84 14.69
N ARG A 143 -13.28 -1.61 14.32
CA ARG A 143 -14.22 -0.47 14.30
C ARG A 143 -15.39 -0.72 13.36
N PHE A 144 -15.11 -1.17 12.14
CA PHE A 144 -16.14 -1.52 11.16
C PHE A 144 -17.06 -2.62 11.69
N TYR A 145 -16.49 -3.69 12.24
CA TYR A 145 -17.21 -4.83 12.79
C TYR A 145 -18.12 -4.40 13.95
N MET A 146 -17.61 -3.63 14.90
CA MET A 146 -18.41 -3.12 16.03
C MET A 146 -19.62 -2.33 15.54
N VAL A 147 -19.48 -1.44 14.57
CA VAL A 147 -20.61 -0.65 14.04
C VAL A 147 -21.61 -1.54 13.29
N ILE A 148 -21.13 -2.43 12.42
CA ILE A 148 -22.00 -3.28 11.59
C ILE A 148 -22.80 -4.29 12.41
N GLN A 149 -22.25 -4.77 13.52
CA GLN A 149 -22.96 -5.66 14.44
C GLN A 149 -24.22 -5.01 15.07
N HIS A 150 -24.27 -3.67 15.19
CA HIS A 150 -25.46 -2.97 15.69
C HIS A 150 -26.67 -3.11 14.75
N PHE A 151 -26.44 -3.47 13.48
CA PHE A 151 -27.49 -3.63 12.47
C PHE A 151 -27.89 -5.10 12.25
N CYS A 152 -27.59 -5.98 13.20
CA CYS A 152 -27.91 -7.43 13.14
C CYS A 152 -27.34 -8.15 11.89
N ILE A 153 -26.27 -7.62 11.30
CA ILE A 153 -25.59 -8.23 10.16
C ILE A 153 -24.75 -9.40 10.64
N SER A 154 -24.84 -10.54 9.95
CA SER A 154 -24.07 -11.74 10.31
C SER A 154 -22.56 -11.53 10.20
N ASN A 155 -21.78 -12.24 11.02
CA ASN A 155 -20.32 -12.12 11.05
C ASN A 155 -19.69 -12.37 9.67
N TRP A 156 -20.20 -13.36 8.93
CA TRP A 156 -19.74 -13.66 7.58
C TRP A 156 -20.02 -12.52 6.60
N ARG A 157 -21.22 -11.92 6.68
CA ARG A 157 -21.58 -10.78 5.84
C ARG A 157 -20.72 -9.57 6.18
N ALA A 158 -20.40 -9.33 7.44
CA ALA A 158 -19.49 -8.25 7.84
C ALA A 158 -18.08 -8.42 7.24
N ILE A 159 -17.53 -9.64 7.25
CA ILE A 159 -16.23 -9.92 6.62
C ILE A 159 -16.28 -9.67 5.11
N GLN A 160 -17.33 -10.15 4.44
CA GLN A 160 -17.52 -9.93 3.00
C GLN A 160 -17.58 -8.45 2.66
N LEU A 161 -18.39 -7.67 3.39
CA LEU A 161 -18.54 -6.23 3.16
C LEU A 161 -17.24 -5.47 3.38
N TYR A 162 -16.45 -5.87 4.39
CA TYR A 162 -15.14 -5.29 4.60
C TYR A 162 -14.17 -5.60 3.45
N GLY A 163 -14.21 -6.81 2.91
CA GLY A 163 -13.45 -7.20 1.72
C GLY A 163 -13.85 -6.43 0.47
N GLU A 164 -15.15 -6.26 0.23
CA GLU A 164 -15.69 -5.45 -0.87
C GLU A 164 -15.26 -3.99 -0.73
N LEU A 165 -15.25 -3.45 0.50
CA LEU A 165 -14.80 -2.10 0.77
C LEU A 165 -13.29 -1.91 0.49
N GLN A 166 -12.46 -2.88 0.88
CA GLN A 166 -11.04 -2.87 0.54
C GLN A 166 -10.83 -2.90 -0.97
N TRP A 167 -11.57 -3.75 -1.68
CA TRP A 167 -11.50 -3.84 -3.14
C TRP A 167 -11.88 -2.51 -3.81
N LEU A 168 -12.96 -1.86 -3.37
CA LEU A 168 -13.35 -0.54 -3.87
C LEU A 168 -12.26 0.52 -3.67
N PHE A 169 -11.60 0.52 -2.51
CA PHE A 169 -10.48 1.40 -2.23
C PHE A 169 -9.29 1.16 -3.16
N TRP A 170 -8.93 -0.10 -3.39
CA TRP A 170 -7.83 -0.47 -4.29
C TRP A 170 -8.13 -0.10 -5.74
N HIS A 171 -9.34 -0.40 -6.20
CA HIS A 171 -9.80 -0.02 -7.53
C HIS A 171 -9.72 1.49 -7.74
N ARG A 172 -10.20 2.28 -6.76
CA ARG A 172 -10.09 3.75 -6.81
C ARG A 172 -8.64 4.21 -6.86
N SER A 173 -7.79 3.63 -6.03
CA SER A 173 -6.38 4.02 -5.97
C SER A 173 -5.61 3.69 -7.25
N ALA A 174 -5.91 2.54 -7.86
CA ALA A 174 -5.39 2.17 -9.17
C ALA A 174 -5.88 3.13 -10.26
N SER A 175 -7.16 3.51 -10.24
CA SER A 175 -7.71 4.47 -11.20
C SER A 175 -7.01 5.83 -11.12
N VAL A 176 -6.76 6.35 -9.90
CA VAL A 176 -6.04 7.62 -9.70
C VAL A 176 -4.59 7.53 -10.16
N ALA A 177 -3.95 6.36 -10.06
CA ALA A 177 -2.60 6.14 -10.55
C ALA A 177 -2.50 6.10 -12.08
N LEU A 178 -3.57 5.70 -12.79
CA LEU A 178 -3.59 5.50 -14.25
C LEU A 178 -4.13 6.70 -15.05
N ILE A 179 -4.95 7.57 -14.45
CA ILE A 179 -5.60 8.71 -15.12
C ILE A 179 -4.60 9.88 -15.29
N PRO A 180 -4.78 10.81 -16.26
CA PRO A 180 -4.15 12.14 -16.28
C PRO A 180 -4.57 13.06 -15.09
N TYR A 181 -4.82 12.47 -13.91
CA TYR A 181 -5.20 13.10 -12.65
C TYR A 181 -4.09 14.02 -12.12
N TRP A 182 -2.84 13.71 -12.48
CA TRP A 182 -1.68 14.52 -12.16
C TRP A 182 -1.80 15.96 -12.66
N SER A 183 -2.41 16.17 -13.83
CA SER A 183 -2.64 17.53 -14.36
C SER A 183 -3.50 18.39 -13.44
N GLN A 184 -4.44 17.79 -12.71
CA GLN A 184 -5.36 18.51 -11.82
C GLN A 184 -4.74 18.81 -10.45
N ILE A 185 -3.87 17.93 -9.96
CA ILE A 185 -3.13 18.14 -8.70
C ILE A 185 -2.16 19.33 -8.84
N PHE A 186 -1.54 19.51 -10.03
CA PHE A 186 -0.56 20.57 -10.25
C PHE A 186 -1.15 21.90 -10.78
N ASN A 187 -2.25 21.89 -11.56
CA ASN A 187 -2.83 23.10 -12.15
C ASN A 187 -4.03 23.70 -11.38
N GLY A 188 -4.29 23.30 -10.13
CA GLY A 188 -5.36 23.89 -9.32
C GLY A 188 -6.78 23.69 -9.89
N GLY A 189 -6.97 22.66 -10.71
CA GLY A 189 -8.25 22.34 -11.34
C GLY A 189 -9.27 21.80 -10.33
N VAL A 190 -10.55 22.16 -10.52
CA VAL A 190 -11.70 21.68 -9.74
C VAL A 190 -11.61 20.17 -9.52
N SER A 191 -11.75 19.71 -8.27
CA SER A 191 -11.67 18.29 -7.89
C SER A 191 -12.45 17.41 -8.87
N LEU A 192 -11.79 16.44 -9.49
CA LEU A 192 -12.46 15.44 -10.33
C LEU A 192 -13.56 14.70 -9.55
N GLU A 193 -13.55 14.69 -8.21
CA GLU A 193 -14.69 14.14 -7.45
C GLU A 193 -16.01 14.87 -7.74
N LYS A 194 -15.94 16.14 -8.12
CA LYS A 194 -17.10 16.94 -8.53
C LYS A 194 -17.41 16.83 -10.03
N ALA A 195 -16.43 16.46 -10.86
CA ALA A 195 -16.52 16.47 -12.32
C ALA A 195 -16.61 15.06 -12.97
N SER A 196 -16.10 14.02 -12.30
CA SER A 196 -16.24 12.64 -12.73
C SER A 196 -17.47 12.05 -12.04
N HIS A 197 -18.43 11.64 -12.86
CA HIS A 197 -19.51 10.72 -12.50
C HIS A 197 -18.95 9.32 -12.19
N LEU A 198 -17.89 9.21 -11.39
CA LEU A 198 -17.39 7.94 -10.89
C LEU A 198 -18.48 7.37 -9.95
N PRO A 199 -18.96 6.15 -10.22
CA PRO A 199 -20.04 5.54 -9.43
C PRO A 199 -19.68 5.56 -7.95
N GLY A 200 -20.69 5.83 -7.12
CA GLY A 200 -20.53 6.15 -5.70
C GLY A 200 -19.54 5.22 -4.99
N ASN A 201 -18.60 5.82 -4.24
CA ASN A 201 -17.57 5.13 -3.46
C ASN A 201 -18.13 4.39 -2.23
N PHE A 202 -19.40 4.01 -2.27
CA PHE A 202 -20.12 3.43 -1.16
C PHE A 202 -20.92 2.22 -1.62
N ILE A 203 -20.98 1.21 -0.76
CA ILE A 203 -21.86 0.06 -0.87
C ILE A 203 -23.15 0.45 -0.16
N SER A 204 -24.30 0.37 -0.83
CA SER A 204 -25.58 0.60 -0.17
C SER A 204 -26.22 -0.75 0.20
N ILE A 205 -26.64 -0.86 1.45
CA ILE A 205 -27.36 -2.03 1.98
C ILE A 205 -28.67 -1.52 2.56
N GLU A 206 -29.77 -2.06 2.07
CA GLU A 206 -31.06 -1.88 2.74
C GLU A 206 -31.12 -2.87 3.91
N THR A 207 -31.39 -2.34 5.08
CA THR A 207 -31.66 -3.11 6.29
C THR A 207 -33.10 -2.82 6.68
N HIS A 208 -33.89 -3.86 6.86
CA HIS A 208 -35.21 -3.68 7.44
C HIS A 208 -35.02 -3.36 8.93
N LEU A 209 -35.44 -2.16 9.33
CA LEU A 209 -35.82 -1.94 10.73
C LEU A 209 -37.01 -2.88 10.97
N LEU A 210 -36.75 -4.03 11.59
CA LEU A 210 -37.80 -4.97 12.02
C LEU A 210 -38.87 -4.20 12.81
N ASP A 211 -40.13 -4.60 12.58
CA ASP A 211 -41.40 -4.00 13.03
C ASP A 211 -41.42 -3.38 14.45
#